data_AF-A0A529UZS8-F1
#
_entry.id   AF-A0A529UZS8-F1
#
_cell.length_a   1.000
_cell.length_b   1.000
_cell.length_c   1.000
_cell.angle_alpha   90.00
_cell.angle_beta   90.00
_cell.angle_gamma   90.00
#
_symmetry.space_group_name_H-M   'P 1'
#
loop_
_entity.id
_entity.type
_entity.pdbx_description
1 polymer ?
#
loop_
_entity_poly.entity_id
_entity_poly.type
_entity_poly.pdbx_seq_one_letter_code
_entity_poly.pdbx_strand_id
1 'polypeptide(L)'
;MTYFQRGLLAAVLMLLGLVFWPLLAVGGLIAWSVYSDIRDEPEHKRQEAEIEARLNKPITVEDMRWSCESPAEEAFFDAMVSAYGMTAGPGCIAGDGIQLRTQIGLGQLRIGRGSAWRQFRGDFLIDDKLVVEIDGATWHGSPDAMDRDAARDEVIHAEGYTVLRIPASVVFDTPAEAVKRVEEVRRRLSVAA
;
A
#
# COMPACT_ATOMS: atom_id res chain seq x y z
N MET A 1 -4.01 23.60 1.52
CA MET A 1 -3.97 24.75 2.46
C MET A 1 -3.99 24.20 3.88
N THR A 2 -3.12 24.68 4.77
CA THR A 2 -3.11 24.28 6.18
C THR A 2 -4.34 24.82 6.92
N TYR A 3 -4.64 24.28 8.11
CA TYR A 3 -5.70 24.81 8.98
C TYR A 3 -5.55 26.31 9.23
N PHE A 4 -4.30 26.76 9.41
CA PHE A 4 -3.98 28.18 9.58
C PHE A 4 -4.35 29.03 8.36
N GLN A 5 -4.05 28.56 7.15
CA GLN A 5 -4.38 29.28 5.92
C GLN A 5 -5.90 29.33 5.67
N ARG A 6 -6.62 28.24 5.97
CA ARG A 6 -8.09 28.18 5.87
C ARG A 6 -8.76 29.05 6.93
N GLY A 7 -8.25 29.05 8.16
CA GLY A 7 -8.72 29.90 9.24
C GLY A 7 -8.49 31.39 8.96
N LEU A 8 -7.31 31.75 8.45
CA LEU A 8 -7.01 33.13 8.03
C LEU A 8 -7.94 33.58 6.89
N LEU A 9 -8.15 32.73 5.88
CA LEU A 9 -9.07 33.00 4.78
C LEU A 9 -10.51 33.19 5.29
N ALA A 10 -10.98 32.32 6.20
CA ALA A 10 -12.29 32.46 6.82
C ALA A 10 -12.43 33.79 7.58
N ALA A 11 -11.42 34.19 8.36
CA ALA A 11 -11.42 35.46 9.08
C ALA A 11 -11.49 36.66 8.14
N VAL A 12 -10.68 36.67 7.06
CA VAL A 12 -10.71 37.73 6.04
C VAL A 12 -12.07 37.80 5.34
N LEU A 13 -12.65 36.67 4.96
CA LEU A 13 -13.97 36.63 4.33
C LEU A 13 -15.08 37.08 5.28
N MET A 14 -14.97 36.77 6.57
CA MET A 14 -15.92 37.26 7.57
C MET A 14 -15.82 38.79 7.75
N LEU A 15 -14.60 39.34 7.77
CA LEU A 15 -14.39 40.80 7.85
C LEU A 15 -14.92 41.54 6.61
N LEU A 16 -14.63 41.03 5.41
CA LEU A 16 -15.18 41.57 4.15
C LEU A 16 -16.69 41.37 4.04
N GLY A 17 -17.20 40.30 4.65
CA GLY A 17 -18.61 39.96 4.72
C GLY A 17 -19.47 40.97 5.49
N LEU A 18 -18.86 41.78 6.34
CA LEU A 18 -19.55 42.91 6.98
C LEU A 18 -20.00 43.97 5.97
N VAL A 19 -19.33 44.08 4.83
CA VAL A 19 -19.67 44.99 3.73
C VAL A 19 -20.45 44.26 2.62
N PHE A 20 -20.12 42.99 2.36
CA PHE A 20 -20.78 42.17 1.35
C PHE A 20 -21.24 40.84 1.94
N TRP A 21 -22.48 40.84 2.43
CA TRP A 21 -23.10 39.77 3.22
C TRP A 21 -22.89 38.33 2.71
N PRO A 22 -22.88 38.03 1.39
CA PRO A 22 -22.62 36.67 0.91
C PRO A 22 -21.28 36.07 1.37
N LEU A 23 -20.25 36.90 1.62
CA LEU A 23 -18.95 36.42 2.09
C LEU A 23 -18.97 35.93 3.54
N LEU A 24 -19.94 36.36 4.36
CA LEU A 24 -20.14 35.79 5.70
C LEU A 24 -20.55 34.33 5.62
N ALA A 25 -21.41 33.97 4.66
CA ALA A 25 -21.82 32.58 4.45
C ALA A 25 -20.63 31.71 4.03
N VAL A 26 -19.83 32.19 3.07
CA VAL A 26 -18.62 31.48 2.62
C VAL A 26 -17.57 31.37 3.74
N GLY A 27 -17.31 32.47 4.46
CA GLY A 27 -16.42 32.49 5.62
C GLY A 27 -16.87 31.55 6.73
N GLY A 28 -18.18 31.52 7.01
CA GLY A 28 -18.79 30.60 7.97
C GLY A 28 -18.66 29.13 7.57
N LEU A 29 -18.84 28.79 6.28
CA LEU A 29 -18.62 27.43 5.77
C LEU A 29 -17.16 26.98 5.91
N ILE A 30 -16.20 27.87 5.61
CA ILE A 30 -14.77 27.55 5.75
C ILE A 30 -14.39 27.43 7.23
N ALA A 31 -14.88 28.33 8.09
CA ALA A 31 -14.67 28.26 9.53
C ALA A 31 -15.26 26.97 10.13
N TRP A 32 -16.48 26.60 9.73
CA TRP A 32 -17.11 25.34 10.11
C TRP A 32 -16.29 24.14 9.67
N SER A 33 -15.77 24.16 8.44
CA SER A 33 -14.92 23.09 7.90
C SER A 33 -13.59 22.97 8.64
N VAL A 34 -12.97 24.06 9.09
CA VAL A 34 -11.77 24.00 9.95
C VAL A 34 -12.12 23.49 11.35
N TYR A 35 -13.24 23.95 11.91
CA TYR A 35 -13.73 23.49 13.21
C TYR A 35 -14.03 21.99 13.22
N SER A 36 -14.70 21.47 12.18
CA SER A 36 -14.95 20.03 12.05
C SER A 36 -13.65 19.25 12.00
N ASP A 37 -12.68 19.68 11.18
CA ASP A 37 -11.40 18.98 11.06
C ASP A 37 -10.66 18.93 12.41
N ILE A 38 -10.62 20.03 13.18
CA ILE A 38 -9.97 20.07 14.50
C ILE A 38 -10.71 19.21 15.52
N ARG A 39 -12.04 19.25 15.51
CA ARG A 39 -12.88 18.49 16.44
C ARG A 39 -12.76 16.99 16.18
N ASP A 40 -12.70 16.60 14.91
CA ASP A 40 -12.70 15.20 14.48
C ASP A 40 -11.26 14.64 14.37
N GLU A 41 -10.23 15.50 14.42
CA GLU A 41 -8.80 15.12 14.41
C GLU A 41 -8.41 14.03 15.43
N PRO A 42 -8.85 14.07 16.71
CA PRO A 42 -8.53 13.03 17.67
C PRO A 42 -9.18 11.69 17.31
N GLU A 43 -10.38 11.71 16.72
CA GLU A 43 -11.07 10.50 16.27
C GLU A 43 -10.36 9.90 15.07
N HIS A 44 -9.99 10.72 14.08
CA HIS A 44 -9.16 10.28 12.95
C HIS A 44 -7.86 9.65 13.44
N LYS A 45 -7.10 10.33 14.29
CA LYS A 45 -5.85 9.77 14.86
C LYS A 45 -6.06 8.44 15.59
N ARG A 46 -7.18 8.27 16.30
CA ARG A 46 -7.53 6.99 16.95
C ARG A 46 -7.82 5.90 15.92
N GLN A 47 -8.59 6.21 14.87
CA GLN A 47 -8.88 5.28 13.78
C GLN A 47 -7.58 4.88 13.04
N GLU A 48 -6.70 5.84 12.78
CA GLU A 48 -5.39 5.60 12.17
C GLU A 48 -4.53 4.68 13.05
N ALA A 49 -4.44 4.96 14.35
CA ALA A 49 -3.72 4.12 15.31
C ALA A 49 -4.31 2.71 15.42
N GLU A 50 -5.64 2.57 15.36
CA GLU A 50 -6.31 1.26 15.37
C GLU A 50 -6.02 0.46 14.10
N ILE A 51 -6.02 1.12 12.93
CA ILE A 51 -5.64 0.52 11.65
C ILE A 51 -4.17 0.08 11.69
N GLU A 52 -3.27 0.94 12.17
CA GLU A 52 -1.85 0.63 12.30
C GLU A 52 -1.62 -0.54 13.26
N ALA A 53 -2.28 -0.55 14.42
CA ALA A 53 -2.20 -1.66 15.37
C ALA A 53 -2.70 -2.98 14.78
N ARG A 54 -3.77 -2.92 13.98
CA ARG A 54 -4.29 -4.10 13.26
C ARG A 54 -3.31 -4.60 12.19
N LEU A 55 -2.69 -3.69 11.44
CA LEU A 55 -1.71 -4.03 10.41
C LEU A 55 -0.42 -4.61 11.00
N ASN A 56 -0.01 -4.12 12.17
CA ASN A 56 1.21 -4.55 12.87
C ASN A 56 0.97 -5.71 13.84
N LYS A 57 -0.22 -6.33 13.82
CA LYS A 57 -0.46 -7.54 14.61
C LYS A 57 0.57 -8.62 14.22
N PRO A 58 1.29 -9.23 15.19
CA PRO A 58 2.27 -10.24 14.87
C PRO A 58 1.66 -11.39 14.07
N ILE A 59 2.33 -11.79 13.01
CA ILE A 59 1.93 -12.89 12.15
C ILE A 59 3.04 -13.94 12.15
N THR A 60 2.66 -15.21 12.30
CA THR A 60 3.62 -16.32 12.26
C THR A 60 3.94 -16.71 10.81
N VAL A 61 5.01 -17.46 10.62
CA VAL A 61 5.38 -17.99 9.30
C VAL A 61 4.28 -18.91 8.78
N GLU A 62 3.70 -19.74 9.66
CA GLU A 62 2.61 -20.65 9.34
C GLU A 62 1.31 -19.92 8.99
N ASP A 63 0.94 -18.87 9.74
CA ASP A 63 -0.23 -18.03 9.42
C ASP A 63 -0.08 -17.39 8.04
N MET A 64 1.14 -16.92 7.72
CA MET A 64 1.43 -16.31 6.43
C MET A 64 1.41 -17.36 5.31
N ARG A 65 1.98 -18.54 5.53
CA ARG A 65 1.92 -19.66 4.59
C ARG A 65 0.47 -20.07 4.28
N TRP A 66 -0.38 -20.13 5.31
CA TRP A 66 -1.82 -20.46 5.16
C TRP A 66 -2.59 -19.43 4.32
N SER A 67 -2.09 -18.19 4.24
CA SER A 67 -2.71 -17.19 3.39
C SER A 67 -2.45 -17.40 1.90
N CYS A 68 -1.40 -18.14 1.50
CA CYS A 68 -1.10 -18.38 0.08
C CYS A 68 -2.28 -19.09 -0.62
N GLU A 69 -2.64 -18.62 -1.81
CA GLU A 69 -3.82 -19.11 -2.55
C GLU A 69 -3.47 -20.18 -3.59
N SER A 70 -2.18 -20.38 -3.87
CA SER A 70 -1.72 -21.36 -4.84
C SER A 70 -0.46 -22.10 -4.37
N PRO A 71 -0.22 -23.33 -4.88
CA PRO A 71 1.02 -24.05 -4.62
C PRO A 71 2.27 -23.31 -5.12
N ALA A 72 2.13 -22.44 -6.12
CA ALA A 72 3.23 -21.63 -6.62
C ALA A 72 3.59 -20.51 -5.64
N GLU A 73 2.60 -19.83 -5.06
CA GLU A 73 2.81 -18.88 -3.97
C GLU A 73 3.45 -19.55 -2.75
N GLU A 74 2.96 -20.73 -2.34
CA GLU A 74 3.56 -21.48 -1.24
C GLU A 74 5.03 -21.82 -1.51
N ALA A 75 5.35 -22.30 -2.71
CA ALA A 75 6.72 -22.65 -3.08
C ALA A 75 7.63 -21.41 -3.11
N PHE A 76 7.13 -20.27 -3.60
CA PHE A 76 7.87 -19.01 -3.57
C PHE A 76 8.09 -18.53 -2.14
N PHE A 77 7.05 -18.58 -1.31
CA PHE A 77 7.11 -18.23 0.10
C PHE A 77 8.15 -19.08 0.84
N ASP A 78 8.09 -20.40 0.69
CA ASP A 78 9.02 -21.33 1.33
C ASP A 78 10.47 -21.07 0.87
N ALA A 79 10.68 -20.73 -0.42
CA ALA A 79 11.98 -20.34 -0.94
C ALA A 79 12.52 -19.05 -0.30
N MET A 80 11.68 -18.03 -0.15
CA MET A 80 12.04 -16.77 0.52
C MET A 80 12.35 -16.97 2.01
N VAL A 81 11.51 -17.74 2.72
CA VAL A 81 11.73 -18.08 4.14
C VAL A 81 13.06 -18.80 4.33
N SER A 82 13.34 -19.79 3.48
CA SER A 82 14.60 -20.55 3.55
C SER A 82 15.82 -19.72 3.17
N ALA A 83 15.71 -18.81 2.20
CA ALA A 83 16.85 -18.03 1.72
C ALA A 83 17.30 -16.97 2.72
N TYR A 84 16.36 -16.37 3.46
CA TYR A 84 16.63 -15.25 4.38
C TYR A 84 16.46 -15.60 5.86
N GLY A 85 16.18 -16.86 6.19
CA GLY A 85 15.95 -17.30 7.57
C GLY A 85 14.81 -16.52 8.24
N MET A 86 13.69 -16.33 7.53
CA MET A 86 12.62 -15.43 7.99
C MET A 86 11.92 -15.95 9.25
N THR A 87 11.60 -15.03 10.15
CA THR A 87 10.89 -15.30 11.42
C THR A 87 9.70 -14.35 11.59
N ALA A 88 8.81 -14.69 12.51
CA ALA A 88 7.61 -13.91 12.81
C ALA A 88 7.95 -12.47 13.21
N GLY A 89 7.17 -11.51 12.71
CA GLY A 89 7.32 -10.08 12.98
C GLY A 89 5.97 -9.35 13.05
N PRO A 90 5.97 -8.06 13.40
CA PRO A 90 4.76 -7.25 13.47
C PRO A 90 4.19 -7.00 12.07
N GLY A 91 3.08 -7.67 11.74
CA GLY A 91 2.39 -7.53 10.45
C GLY A 91 3.12 -8.09 9.22
N CYS A 92 4.30 -8.66 9.42
CA CYS A 92 5.19 -9.19 8.39
C CYS A 92 6.00 -10.35 8.96
N ILE A 93 6.65 -11.12 8.09
CA ILE A 93 7.80 -11.94 8.49
C ILE A 93 9.08 -11.26 7.99
N ALA A 94 10.17 -11.43 8.72
CA ALA A 94 11.43 -10.76 8.40
C ALA A 94 12.63 -11.66 8.70
N GLY A 95 13.69 -11.51 7.91
CA GLY A 95 14.96 -12.23 8.06
C GLY A 95 16.02 -11.57 7.20
N ASP A 96 17.30 -11.63 7.58
CA ASP A 96 18.43 -11.08 6.82
C ASP A 96 18.21 -9.68 6.21
N GLY A 97 17.49 -8.82 6.95
CA GLY A 97 17.20 -7.44 6.58
C GLY A 97 16.15 -7.26 5.48
N ILE A 98 15.39 -8.29 5.11
CA ILE A 98 14.22 -8.20 4.22
C ILE A 98 12.92 -8.43 5.00
N GLN A 99 11.86 -7.71 4.64
CA GLN A 99 10.52 -7.90 5.18
C GLN A 99 9.58 -8.39 4.08
N LEU A 100 8.76 -9.39 4.43
CA LEU A 100 7.77 -9.99 3.54
C LEU A 100 6.38 -9.90 4.19
N ARG A 101 5.41 -9.48 3.40
CA ARG A 101 3.98 -9.49 3.75
C ARG A 101 3.19 -10.18 2.65
N THR A 102 2.14 -10.91 3.00
CA THR A 102 1.24 -11.55 2.02
C THR A 102 -0.06 -10.79 1.87
N GLN A 103 -0.66 -10.89 0.69
CA GLN A 103 -2.08 -10.56 0.45
C GLN A 103 -2.52 -9.17 0.91
N ILE A 104 -1.64 -8.19 0.73
CA ILE A 104 -1.95 -6.83 1.14
C ILE A 104 -2.70 -6.11 0.04
N GLY A 105 -3.89 -5.58 0.39
CA GLY A 105 -4.48 -4.48 -0.36
C GLY A 105 -3.54 -3.29 -0.26
N LEU A 106 -2.91 -2.87 -1.37
CA LEU A 106 -1.83 -1.86 -1.36
C LEU A 106 -2.27 -0.52 -0.72
N GLY A 107 -3.57 -0.20 -0.80
CA GLY A 107 -4.15 0.97 -0.12
C GLY A 107 -4.29 0.87 1.39
N GLN A 108 -4.13 -0.33 1.96
CA GLN A 108 -4.33 -0.57 3.39
C GLN A 108 -3.09 -0.17 4.21
N LEU A 109 -1.89 -0.15 3.61
CA LEU A 109 -0.65 0.28 4.26
C LEU A 109 -0.44 1.80 4.26
N ARG A 110 -1.21 2.53 3.45
CA ARG A 110 -1.18 3.99 3.40
C ARG A 110 -2.47 4.56 3.94
N ILE A 111 -2.44 4.82 5.24
CA ILE A 111 -3.49 5.52 5.96
C ILE A 111 -3.77 6.87 5.26
N GLY A 112 -5.01 7.09 4.82
CA GLY A 112 -5.48 8.38 4.29
C GLY A 112 -5.54 8.55 2.76
N ARG A 113 -5.21 7.54 1.94
CA ARG A 113 -5.50 7.59 0.47
C ARG A 113 -6.85 6.93 0.16
N GLY A 114 -7.59 7.47 -0.84
CA GLY A 114 -8.99 7.14 -1.21
C GLY A 114 -9.38 5.68 -1.54
N SER A 115 -10.51 5.49 -2.24
CA SER A 115 -11.16 4.16 -2.36
C SER A 115 -10.56 3.21 -3.42
N ALA A 116 -9.82 3.71 -4.42
CA ALA A 116 -9.44 2.91 -5.59
C ALA A 116 -8.45 1.78 -5.25
N TRP A 117 -7.58 2.00 -4.27
CA TRP A 117 -6.46 1.10 -3.92
C TRP A 117 -6.83 -0.04 -2.96
N ARG A 118 -8.08 -0.10 -2.48
CA ARG A 118 -8.62 -1.30 -1.82
C ARG A 118 -8.78 -2.48 -2.80
N GLN A 119 -8.69 -2.25 -4.10
CA GLN A 119 -8.95 -3.26 -5.14
C GLN A 119 -7.69 -3.96 -5.66
N PHE A 120 -6.49 -3.46 -5.35
CA PHE A 120 -5.23 -4.05 -5.81
C PHE A 120 -4.58 -4.86 -4.71
N ARG A 121 -4.51 -6.17 -4.93
CA ARG A 121 -3.90 -7.17 -4.05
C ARG A 121 -2.77 -7.82 -4.82
N GLY A 122 -1.54 -7.61 -4.37
CA GLY A 122 -0.41 -8.43 -4.82
C GLY A 122 -0.28 -9.66 -3.93
N ASP A 123 0.36 -10.71 -4.45
CA ASP A 123 0.56 -11.95 -3.68
C ASP A 123 1.49 -11.67 -2.51
N PHE A 124 2.59 -10.95 -2.78
CA PHE A 124 3.57 -10.56 -1.77
C PHE A 124 3.97 -9.08 -1.90
N LEU A 125 4.29 -8.47 -0.76
CA LEU A 125 4.92 -7.15 -0.67
C LEU A 125 6.23 -7.26 0.10
N ILE A 126 7.29 -6.75 -0.51
CA ILE A 126 8.66 -6.77 -0.01
C ILE A 126 9.11 -5.36 0.31
N ASP A 127 9.63 -5.16 1.52
CA ASP A 127 10.15 -3.89 2.05
C ASP A 127 9.21 -2.70 1.78
N ASP A 128 7.90 -2.95 1.85
CA ASP A 128 6.82 -2.00 1.61
C ASP A 128 6.86 -1.24 0.27
N LYS A 129 7.64 -1.71 -0.72
CA LYS A 129 7.82 -1.05 -2.04
C LYS A 129 7.78 -1.99 -3.24
N LEU A 130 8.19 -3.24 -3.08
CA LEU A 130 8.26 -4.21 -4.17
C LEU A 130 7.10 -5.19 -4.07
N VAL A 131 6.15 -5.10 -5.00
CA VAL A 131 5.05 -6.06 -5.16
C VAL A 131 5.55 -7.22 -6.00
N VAL A 132 5.38 -8.44 -5.52
CA VAL A 132 5.68 -9.66 -6.27
C VAL A 132 4.37 -10.40 -6.57
N GLU A 133 4.15 -10.70 -7.84
CA GLU A 133 3.01 -11.49 -8.33
C GLU A 133 3.54 -12.80 -8.94
N ILE A 134 2.97 -13.93 -8.52
CA ILE A 134 3.30 -15.26 -9.00
C ILE A 134 2.29 -15.67 -10.07
N ASP A 135 2.70 -15.51 -11.33
CA ASP A 135 1.79 -15.70 -12.46
C ASP A 135 1.71 -17.18 -12.87
N GLY A 136 0.51 -17.77 -12.77
CA GLY A 136 0.23 -19.09 -13.30
C GLY A 136 0.26 -19.09 -14.83
N ALA A 137 0.64 -20.19 -15.48
CA ALA A 137 0.97 -20.26 -16.93
C ALA A 137 -0.18 -20.03 -17.93
N THR A 138 -1.12 -19.12 -17.69
CA THR A 138 -2.27 -18.86 -18.57
C THR A 138 -2.30 -17.41 -19.02
N TRP A 139 -1.28 -16.99 -19.78
CA TRP A 139 -1.31 -15.70 -20.45
C TRP A 139 -2.15 -15.77 -21.74
N HIS A 140 -3.47 -15.85 -21.55
CA HIS A 140 -4.47 -15.69 -22.61
C HIS A 140 -5.46 -14.59 -22.20
N GLY A 141 -4.92 -13.40 -21.91
CA GLY A 141 -5.73 -12.20 -21.71
C GLY A 141 -6.27 -11.71 -23.05
N SER A 142 -7.55 -11.34 -23.10
CA SER A 142 -8.06 -10.52 -24.20
C SER A 142 -7.33 -9.16 -24.20
N PRO A 143 -7.32 -8.43 -25.33
CA PRO A 143 -6.79 -7.06 -25.37
C PRO A 143 -7.33 -6.16 -24.24
N ASP A 144 -8.62 -6.29 -23.91
CA ASP A 144 -9.27 -5.56 -22.80
C ASP A 144 -8.75 -5.95 -21.40
N ALA A 145 -8.18 -7.15 -21.24
CA ALA A 145 -7.51 -7.55 -19.99
C ALA A 145 -6.12 -6.93 -19.89
N MET A 146 -5.39 -6.88 -21.02
CA MET A 146 -4.07 -6.26 -21.09
C MET A 146 -4.13 -4.76 -20.83
N ASP A 147 -5.11 -4.06 -21.40
CA ASP A 147 -5.29 -2.61 -21.20
C ASP A 147 -5.64 -2.27 -19.73
N ARG A 148 -6.46 -3.12 -19.08
CA ARG A 148 -6.78 -2.95 -17.65
C ARG A 148 -5.57 -3.24 -16.75
N ASP A 149 -4.77 -4.22 -17.09
CA ASP A 149 -3.54 -4.54 -16.35
C ASP A 149 -2.47 -3.44 -16.53
N ALA A 150 -2.34 -2.87 -17.72
CA ALA A 150 -1.46 -1.73 -17.97
C ALA A 150 -1.89 -0.50 -17.16
N ALA A 151 -3.19 -0.17 -17.16
CA ALA A 151 -3.72 0.93 -16.36
C ALA A 151 -3.52 0.68 -14.86
N ARG A 152 -3.63 -0.57 -14.40
CA ARG A 152 -3.32 -0.96 -13.02
C ARG A 152 -1.85 -0.73 -12.70
N ASP A 153 -0.94 -1.18 -13.55
CA ASP A 153 0.50 -1.06 -13.33
C ASP A 153 0.94 0.40 -13.27
N GLU A 154 0.40 1.26 -14.15
CA GLU A 154 0.64 2.71 -14.11
C GLU A 154 0.25 3.33 -12.76
N VAL A 155 -0.91 2.92 -12.21
CA VAL A 155 -1.36 3.40 -10.90
C VAL A 155 -0.43 2.91 -9.78
N ILE A 156 -0.01 1.64 -9.82
CA ILE A 156 0.91 1.07 -8.82
C ILE A 156 2.26 1.81 -8.86
N HIS A 157 2.78 2.10 -10.06
CA HIS A 157 4.02 2.85 -10.25
C HIS A 157 3.93 4.31 -9.81
N ALA A 158 2.82 5.00 -10.13
CA ALA A 158 2.60 6.38 -9.70
C ALA A 158 2.57 6.53 -8.16
N GLU A 159 2.18 5.46 -7.47
CA GLU A 159 2.20 5.37 -6.01
C GLU A 159 3.59 5.09 -5.42
N GLY A 160 4.59 4.81 -6.26
CA GLY A 160 5.97 4.54 -5.84
C GLY A 160 6.25 3.08 -5.50
N TYR A 161 5.37 2.17 -5.89
CA TYR A 161 5.63 0.73 -5.86
C TYR A 161 6.30 0.28 -7.17
N THR A 162 6.94 -0.87 -7.10
CA THR A 162 7.48 -1.59 -8.26
C THR A 162 6.87 -2.98 -8.30
N VAL A 163 6.41 -3.43 -9.46
CA VAL A 163 5.83 -4.76 -9.64
C VAL A 163 6.86 -5.68 -10.29
N LEU A 164 7.05 -6.88 -9.73
CA LEU A 164 7.82 -7.97 -10.29
C LEU A 164 6.91 -9.17 -10.48
N ARG A 165 6.71 -9.59 -11.74
CA ARG A 165 5.97 -10.82 -12.08
C ARG A 165 6.94 -11.98 -12.24
N ILE A 166 6.72 -13.05 -11.50
CA ILE A 166 7.51 -14.28 -11.56
C ILE A 166 6.61 -15.40 -12.07
N PRO A 167 6.92 -16.02 -13.22
CA PRO A 167 6.15 -17.17 -13.70
C PRO A 167 6.22 -18.33 -12.70
N ALA A 168 5.10 -19.02 -12.48
CA ALA A 168 5.02 -20.18 -11.61
C ALA A 168 6.04 -21.27 -11.98
N SER A 169 6.34 -21.43 -13.28
CA SER A 169 7.39 -22.35 -13.73
C SER A 169 8.76 -22.02 -13.16
N VAL A 170 9.14 -20.74 -13.08
CA VAL A 170 10.41 -20.33 -12.47
C VAL A 170 10.46 -20.67 -11.00
N VAL A 171 9.34 -20.50 -10.28
CA VAL A 171 9.24 -20.83 -8.86
C VAL A 171 9.39 -22.34 -8.64
N PHE A 172 8.70 -23.17 -9.44
CA PHE A 172 8.75 -24.61 -9.28
C PHE A 172 10.05 -25.23 -9.78
N ASP A 173 10.54 -24.82 -10.94
CA ASP A 173 11.71 -25.42 -11.59
C ASP A 173 13.02 -24.89 -10.99
N THR A 174 13.04 -23.60 -10.63
CA THR A 174 14.26 -22.87 -10.22
C THR A 174 13.98 -21.86 -9.10
N PRO A 175 13.56 -22.29 -7.90
CA PRO A 175 13.19 -21.36 -6.82
C PRO A 175 14.30 -20.37 -6.42
N ALA A 176 15.56 -20.78 -6.48
CA ALA A 176 16.70 -19.90 -6.22
C ALA A 176 16.80 -18.74 -7.24
N GLU A 177 16.39 -18.94 -8.49
CA GLU A 177 16.33 -17.89 -9.51
C GLU A 177 15.20 -16.90 -9.20
N ALA A 178 14.05 -17.36 -8.68
CA ALA A 178 12.98 -16.48 -8.23
C ALA A 178 13.46 -15.53 -7.12
N VAL A 179 14.17 -16.07 -6.11
CA VAL A 179 14.79 -15.28 -5.03
C VAL A 179 15.80 -14.27 -5.58
N LYS A 180 16.66 -14.70 -6.51
CA LYS A 180 17.66 -13.82 -7.13
C LYS A 180 17.04 -12.65 -7.90
N ARG A 181 15.92 -12.87 -8.60
CA ARG A 181 15.19 -11.80 -9.28
C ARG A 181 14.66 -10.76 -8.30
N VAL A 182 14.14 -11.21 -7.16
CA VAL A 182 13.73 -10.32 -6.07
C VAL A 182 14.90 -9.49 -5.57
N GLU A 183 16.04 -10.11 -5.28
CA GLU A 183 17.25 -9.42 -4.83
C GLU A 183 17.73 -8.34 -5.81
N GLU A 184 17.72 -8.66 -7.11
CA GLU A 184 18.16 -7.75 -8.15
C GLU A 184 17.26 -6.50 -8.21
N VAL A 185 15.95 -6.69 -8.21
CA VAL A 185 15.00 -5.57 -8.23
C VAL A 185 15.11 -4.76 -6.94
N ARG A 186 15.16 -5.42 -5.78
CA ARG A 186 15.34 -4.78 -4.47
C ARG A 186 16.60 -3.91 -4.43
N ARG A 187 17.71 -4.42 -4.95
CA ARG A 187 18.99 -3.67 -5.03
C ARG A 187 18.84 -2.42 -5.88
N ARG A 188 18.17 -2.50 -7.03
CA ARG A 188 17.90 -1.32 -7.88
C ARG A 188 17.07 -0.27 -7.14
N LEU A 189 16.07 -0.70 -6.36
CA LEU A 189 15.25 0.21 -5.56
C LEU A 189 16.02 0.87 -4.42
N SER A 190 16.96 0.15 -3.80
CA SER A 190 17.81 0.71 -2.74
C SER A 190 18.81 1.76 -3.24
N VAL A 191 19.22 1.68 -4.51
CA VAL A 191 20.15 2.65 -5.15
C VAL A 191 19.41 3.89 -5.67
N ALA A 192 18.12 3.76 -5.99
CA ALA A 192 17.29 4.84 -6.51
C ALA A 192 16.62 5.71 -5.43
N ALA A 193 16.68 5.30 -4.15
CA ALA A 193 16.08 5.97 -3.00
C ALA A 193 17.08 6.88 -2.29
#